data_AF-A0A239ANV5-F1
#
_entry.id   AF-A0A239ANV5-F1
#
_cell.length_a   1.000
_cell.length_b   1.000
_cell.length_c   1.000
_cell.angle_alpha   90.00
_cell.angle_beta   90.00
_cell.angle_gamma   90.00
#
_symmetry.space_group_name_H-M   'P 1'
#
loop_
_entity.id
_entity.type
_entity.pdbx_description
1 polymer ?
#
loop_
_entity_poly.entity_id
_entity_poly.type
_entity_poly.pdbx_seq_one_letter_code
_entity_poly.pdbx_strand_id
1 'polypeptide(L)'
;MSEAPSFSPDILAAMQRAAMPDFDRWQRMVYATGGCAQPVRLHGERITLDAGTGEVLDVYRTADEPTGFLLTACGNRRASRCPACSATYKDDTYHLIISGLRGGKGVPEDVSGHPRVFATFTAPSFGSVYAHREKGGKTLPCRPRRDRPVCAHGQPEGCGLRHDRDDPQVGQPLCVSCYNYQGAVLWNAHAGRLWQEFTKTVPGVFARRLGVSRVELRRTLRLSYAKVAEYQSRGLVHFHAVIRLRRELWTARSAIHGTWPS
;
A
#
# COMPACT_ATOMS: atom_id res chain seq x y z
N MET A 1 -51.99 27.66 14.52
CA MET A 1 -50.68 28.13 14.04
C MET A 1 -49.81 26.89 13.91
N SER A 2 -49.59 26.42 12.68
CA SER A 2 -48.84 25.18 12.43
C SER A 2 -47.36 25.47 12.70
N GLU A 3 -46.78 24.82 13.70
CA GLU A 3 -45.34 24.84 13.93
C GLU A 3 -44.64 24.31 12.67
N ALA A 4 -43.82 25.16 12.04
CA ALA A 4 -42.99 24.72 10.93
C ALA A 4 -42.01 23.66 11.47
N PRO A 5 -41.82 22.52 10.78
CA PRO A 5 -40.88 21.50 11.23
C PRO A 5 -39.48 22.12 11.34
N SER A 6 -38.84 21.98 12.50
CA SER A 6 -37.48 22.45 12.69
C SER A 6 -36.52 21.50 11.98
N PHE A 7 -35.89 21.98 10.91
CA PHE A 7 -34.85 21.24 10.22
C PHE A 7 -33.54 21.28 11.04
N SER A 8 -32.76 20.21 10.96
CA SER A 8 -31.42 20.22 11.56
C SER A 8 -30.53 21.29 10.89
N PRO A 9 -29.49 21.78 11.59
CA PRO A 9 -28.54 22.72 11.00
C PRO A 9 -27.94 22.23 9.68
N ASP A 10 -27.69 20.93 9.56
CA ASP A 10 -27.15 20.32 8.34
C ASP A 10 -28.13 20.39 7.16
N ILE A 11 -29.42 20.15 7.42
CA ILE A 11 -30.47 20.26 6.40
C ILE A 11 -30.62 21.71 5.96
N LEU A 12 -30.61 22.66 6.90
CA LEU A 12 -30.67 24.09 6.58
C LEU A 12 -29.46 24.53 5.74
N ALA A 13 -28.25 24.10 6.11
CA ALA A 13 -27.04 24.40 5.34
C ALA A 13 -27.09 23.78 3.92
N ALA A 14 -27.60 22.55 3.79
CA ALA A 14 -27.78 21.90 2.49
C ALA A 14 -28.81 22.65 1.62
N MET A 15 -29.94 23.07 2.19
CA MET A 15 -30.94 23.88 1.49
C MET A 15 -30.39 25.23 1.05
N GLN A 16 -29.65 25.92 1.92
CA GLN A 16 -28.98 27.18 1.58
C GLN A 16 -27.98 26.98 0.43
N ARG A 17 -27.18 25.92 0.47
CA ARG A 17 -26.22 25.62 -0.60
C ARG A 17 -26.92 25.33 -1.93
N ALA A 18 -28.01 24.58 -1.89
CA ALA A 18 -28.83 24.22 -3.06
C ALA A 18 -29.52 25.42 -3.72
N ALA A 19 -29.81 26.47 -2.93
CA ALA A 19 -30.44 27.69 -3.43
C ALA A 19 -29.46 28.66 -4.12
N MET A 20 -28.15 28.42 -4.07
CA MET A 20 -27.17 29.33 -4.64
C MET A 20 -26.98 29.12 -6.16
N PRO A 21 -26.75 30.17 -6.97
CA PRO A 21 -26.70 30.08 -8.45
C PRO A 21 -25.59 29.17 -9.02
N ASP A 22 -24.52 29.01 -8.25
CA ASP A 22 -23.31 28.25 -8.54
C ASP A 22 -23.36 26.80 -8.01
N PHE A 23 -24.53 26.36 -7.52
CA PHE A 23 -24.74 25.03 -6.95
C PHE A 23 -24.31 23.90 -7.88
N ASP A 24 -24.64 23.95 -9.16
CA ASP A 24 -24.28 22.90 -10.12
C ASP A 24 -22.76 22.71 -10.23
N ARG A 25 -22.01 23.83 -10.22
CA ARG A 25 -20.53 23.79 -10.24
C ARG A 25 -20.00 23.20 -8.94
N TRP A 26 -20.53 23.64 -7.81
CA TRP A 26 -20.17 23.11 -6.50
C TRP A 26 -20.46 21.61 -6.39
N GLN A 27 -21.63 21.16 -6.85
CA GLN A 27 -22.03 19.76 -6.81
C GLN A 27 -21.10 18.89 -7.67
N ARG A 28 -20.75 19.34 -8.88
CA ARG A 28 -19.74 18.65 -9.71
C ARG A 28 -18.40 18.52 -9.00
N MET A 29 -17.95 19.57 -8.32
CA MET A 29 -16.70 19.55 -7.56
C MET A 29 -16.77 18.55 -6.39
N VAL A 30 -17.88 18.51 -5.64
CA VAL A 30 -18.08 17.53 -4.57
C VAL A 30 -18.08 16.10 -5.12
N TYR A 31 -18.81 15.83 -6.21
CA TYR A 31 -18.83 14.50 -6.83
C TYR A 31 -17.46 14.06 -7.34
N ALA A 32 -16.66 14.99 -7.89
CA ALA A 32 -15.30 14.69 -8.34
C ALA A 32 -14.39 14.19 -7.21
N THR A 33 -14.70 14.46 -5.94
CA THR A 33 -13.96 13.91 -4.80
C THR A 33 -14.26 12.43 -4.53
N GLY A 34 -15.27 11.84 -5.17
CA GLY A 34 -15.61 10.43 -5.04
C GLY A 34 -16.09 10.02 -3.65
N GLY A 35 -16.70 10.93 -2.89
CA GLY A 35 -17.15 10.67 -1.51
C GLY A 35 -16.03 10.70 -0.48
N CYS A 36 -14.91 11.38 -0.79
CA CYS A 36 -13.81 11.58 0.14
C CYS A 36 -14.30 12.19 1.47
N ALA A 37 -13.97 11.56 2.59
CA ALA A 37 -14.41 12.00 3.92
C ALA A 37 -13.76 13.31 4.37
N GLN A 38 -12.57 13.63 3.85
CA GLN A 38 -11.76 14.79 4.26
C GLN A 38 -11.04 15.39 3.03
N PRO A 39 -11.77 15.97 2.05
CA PRO A 39 -11.16 16.47 0.82
C PRO A 39 -10.18 17.62 1.09
N VAL A 40 -9.12 17.69 0.27
CA VAL A 40 -8.11 18.74 0.36
C VAL A 40 -8.60 19.96 -0.42
N ARG A 41 -8.46 21.14 0.20
CA ARG A 41 -8.77 22.44 -0.40
C ARG A 41 -7.51 22.99 -1.06
N LEU A 42 -7.57 23.18 -2.36
CA LEU A 42 -6.48 23.74 -3.16
C LEU A 42 -6.80 25.20 -3.48
N HIS A 43 -5.82 26.07 -3.25
CA HIS A 43 -5.84 27.46 -3.68
C HIS A 43 -4.74 27.69 -4.69
N GLY A 44 -5.05 28.36 -5.79
CA GLY A 44 -4.06 28.71 -6.79
C GLY A 44 -4.66 29.07 -8.14
N GLU A 45 -3.78 29.17 -9.13
CA GLU A 45 -4.14 29.43 -10.51
C GLU A 45 -3.34 28.55 -11.46
N ARG A 46 -3.92 28.27 -12.62
CA ARG A 46 -3.28 27.60 -13.76
C ARG A 46 -3.40 28.52 -14.96
N ILE A 47 -2.27 28.84 -15.55
CA ILE A 47 -2.18 29.56 -16.83
C ILE A 47 -1.65 28.56 -17.85
N THR A 48 -2.35 28.41 -18.96
CA THR A 48 -1.93 27.57 -20.08
C THR A 48 -1.45 28.48 -21.19
N LEU A 49 -0.23 28.26 -21.65
CA LEU A 49 0.41 29.05 -22.69
C LEU A 49 0.60 28.20 -23.95
N ASP A 50 0.53 28.82 -25.12
CA ASP A 50 1.03 28.22 -26.34
C ASP A 50 2.56 28.10 -26.26
N ALA A 51 3.09 26.92 -26.57
CA ALA A 51 4.51 26.63 -26.40
C ALA A 51 5.41 27.31 -27.44
N GLY A 52 4.87 27.70 -28.60
CA GLY A 52 5.61 28.35 -29.69
C GLY A 52 5.52 29.87 -29.65
N THR A 53 4.33 30.42 -29.38
CA THR A 53 4.08 31.87 -29.38
C THR A 53 4.16 32.50 -27.99
N GLY A 54 3.97 31.73 -26.93
CA GLY A 54 3.88 32.23 -25.56
C GLY A 54 2.54 32.90 -25.23
N GLU A 55 1.55 32.85 -26.12
CA GLU A 55 0.23 33.43 -25.89
C GLU A 55 -0.56 32.66 -24.83
N VAL A 56 -1.37 33.38 -24.05
CA VAL A 56 -2.23 32.77 -23.02
C VAL A 56 -3.44 32.12 -23.68
N LEU A 57 -3.52 30.80 -23.58
CA LEU A 57 -4.64 30.00 -24.09
C LEU A 57 -5.79 29.90 -23.08
N ASP A 58 -5.47 29.80 -21.79
CA ASP A 58 -6.47 29.58 -20.75
C ASP A 58 -5.93 30.02 -19.38
N VAL A 59 -6.80 30.62 -18.56
CA VAL A 59 -6.50 31.00 -17.18
C VAL A 59 -7.59 30.44 -16.28
N TYR A 60 -7.19 29.63 -15.32
CA TYR A 60 -8.06 29.07 -14.30
C TYR A 60 -7.61 29.56 -12.93
N ARG A 61 -8.52 30.11 -12.12
CA ARG A 61 -8.25 30.51 -10.74
C ARG A 61 -9.24 29.84 -9.81
N THR A 62 -8.75 29.30 -8.70
CA THR A 62 -9.64 28.72 -7.68
C THR A 62 -10.48 29.79 -6.98
N ALA A 63 -10.07 31.06 -7.04
CA ALA A 63 -10.85 32.19 -6.53
C ALA A 63 -12.19 32.36 -7.25
N ASP A 64 -12.27 31.89 -8.50
CA ASP A 64 -13.49 31.95 -9.32
C ASP A 64 -14.41 30.74 -9.07
N GLU A 65 -14.02 29.81 -8.19
CA GLU A 65 -14.86 28.68 -7.79
C GLU A 65 -15.93 29.08 -6.77
N PRO A 66 -17.06 28.35 -6.69
CA PRO A 66 -18.15 28.54 -5.72
C PRO A 66 -17.75 28.75 -4.26
N THR A 67 -16.59 28.19 -3.87
CA THR A 67 -16.08 28.22 -2.50
C THR A 67 -14.73 28.92 -2.39
N GLY A 68 -14.21 29.50 -3.47
CA GLY A 68 -12.87 30.12 -3.53
C GLY A 68 -11.71 29.12 -3.45
N PHE A 69 -12.00 27.81 -3.56
CA PHE A 69 -11.03 26.72 -3.58
C PHE A 69 -11.52 25.58 -4.45
N LEU A 70 -10.58 24.79 -4.97
CA LEU A 70 -10.85 23.51 -5.63
C LEU A 70 -10.77 22.37 -4.60
N LEU A 71 -11.71 21.43 -4.66
CA LEU A 71 -11.65 20.21 -3.85
C LEU A 71 -11.00 19.07 -4.63
N THR A 72 -10.06 18.37 -3.99
CA THR A 72 -9.54 17.09 -4.46
C THR A 72 -9.68 16.02 -3.39
N ALA A 73 -9.83 14.77 -3.81
CA ALA A 73 -9.81 13.63 -2.91
C ALA A 73 -8.47 13.59 -2.14
N CYS A 74 -8.51 13.20 -0.86
CA CYS A 74 -7.31 13.22 0.00
C CYS A 74 -6.31 12.11 -0.31
N GLY A 75 -6.70 11.09 -1.09
CA GLY A 75 -5.85 9.96 -1.43
C GLY A 75 -5.41 9.12 -0.23
N ASN A 76 -6.04 9.28 0.94
CA ASN A 76 -5.65 8.55 2.14
C ASN A 76 -5.99 7.06 1.99
N ARG A 77 -4.98 6.22 2.14
CA ARG A 77 -5.09 4.77 1.93
C ARG A 77 -5.66 4.03 3.15
N ARG A 78 -5.80 4.70 4.30
CA ARG A 78 -6.30 4.09 5.54
C ARG A 78 -7.82 4.20 5.60
N ALA A 79 -8.50 3.05 5.59
CA ALA A 79 -9.97 2.99 5.68
C ALA A 79 -10.51 3.71 6.94
N SER A 80 -9.78 3.66 8.06
CA SER A 80 -10.12 4.38 9.29
C SER A 80 -10.03 5.91 9.21
N ARG A 81 -9.42 6.46 8.15
CA ARG A 81 -9.30 7.90 7.92
C ARG A 81 -10.18 8.38 6.76
N CYS A 82 -10.26 7.60 5.68
CA CYS A 82 -11.14 7.86 4.55
C CYS A 82 -11.56 6.54 3.89
N PRO A 83 -12.78 6.03 4.19
CA PRO A 83 -13.28 4.79 3.61
C PRO A 83 -13.33 4.82 2.07
N ALA A 84 -13.83 5.91 1.48
CA ALA A 84 -13.98 6.06 0.04
C ALA A 84 -12.63 6.01 -0.71
N CYS A 85 -11.67 6.89 -0.35
CA CYS A 85 -10.36 6.89 -1.01
C CYS A 85 -9.59 5.57 -0.81
N SER A 86 -9.74 4.95 0.36
CA SER A 86 -9.11 3.65 0.64
C SER A 86 -9.71 2.53 -0.21
N ALA A 87 -11.03 2.53 -0.43
CA ALA A 87 -11.71 1.58 -1.32
C ALA A 87 -11.23 1.73 -2.77
N THR A 88 -11.25 2.95 -3.32
CA THR A 88 -10.74 3.22 -4.68
C THR A 88 -9.29 2.76 -4.82
N TYR A 89 -8.42 3.11 -3.87
CA TYR A 89 -7.03 2.66 -3.88
C TYR A 89 -6.89 1.13 -3.87
N LYS A 90 -7.72 0.44 -3.07
CA LYS A 90 -7.71 -1.03 -2.98
C LYS A 90 -8.13 -1.65 -4.32
N ASP A 91 -9.17 -1.13 -4.95
CA ASP A 91 -9.69 -1.64 -6.21
C ASP A 91 -8.69 -1.40 -7.36
N ASP A 92 -8.09 -0.21 -7.42
CA ASP A 92 -7.03 0.11 -8.38
C ASP A 92 -5.82 -0.79 -8.18
N THR A 93 -5.38 -0.97 -6.94
CA THR A 93 -4.24 -1.85 -6.60
C THR A 93 -4.56 -3.30 -6.96
N TYR A 94 -5.78 -3.77 -6.67
CA TYR A 94 -6.24 -5.10 -7.04
C TYR A 94 -6.16 -5.30 -8.56
N HIS A 95 -6.68 -4.34 -9.33
CA HIS A 95 -6.67 -4.41 -10.78
C HIS A 95 -5.26 -4.34 -11.38
N LEU A 96 -4.36 -3.52 -10.82
CA LEU A 96 -2.96 -3.47 -11.22
C LEU A 96 -2.22 -4.79 -10.95
N ILE A 97 -2.46 -5.41 -9.79
CA ILE A 97 -1.86 -6.69 -9.45
C ILE A 97 -2.44 -7.78 -10.34
N ILE A 98 -3.76 -7.91 -10.45
CA ILE A 98 -4.39 -9.03 -11.16
C ILE A 98 -4.10 -8.97 -12.66
N SER A 99 -4.09 -7.78 -13.28
CA SER A 99 -3.71 -7.63 -14.69
C SER A 99 -2.25 -7.98 -14.91
N GLY A 100 -1.39 -7.58 -13.97
CA GLY A 100 0.01 -8.02 -13.92
C GLY A 100 0.19 -9.52 -13.68
N LEU A 101 -0.84 -10.26 -13.26
CA LEU A 101 -0.71 -11.71 -13.05
C LEU A 101 -1.34 -12.52 -14.17
N ARG A 102 -2.45 -12.05 -14.73
CA ARG A 102 -3.26 -12.81 -15.68
C ARG A 102 -3.23 -12.24 -17.10
N GLY A 103 -3.04 -10.92 -17.26
CA GLY A 103 -3.36 -10.19 -18.49
C GLY A 103 -4.58 -9.30 -18.31
N GLY A 104 -4.93 -8.53 -19.34
CA GLY A 104 -6.07 -7.62 -19.38
C GLY A 104 -5.72 -6.16 -19.06
N LYS A 105 -6.68 -5.23 -19.31
CA LYS A 105 -6.50 -3.77 -19.18
C LYS A 105 -5.22 -3.25 -19.88
N GLY A 106 -4.96 -3.72 -21.10
CA GLY A 106 -3.77 -3.36 -21.89
C GLY A 106 -2.50 -4.18 -21.56
N VAL A 107 -2.56 -5.11 -20.60
CA VAL A 107 -1.49 -6.07 -20.33
C VAL A 107 -1.70 -7.34 -21.16
N PRO A 108 -0.68 -7.83 -21.89
CA PRO A 108 -0.76 -9.09 -22.62
C PRO A 108 -1.09 -10.31 -21.75
N GLU A 109 -1.86 -11.26 -22.31
CA GLU A 109 -2.28 -12.49 -21.61
C GLU A 109 -1.14 -13.50 -21.36
N ASP A 110 -0.05 -13.43 -22.14
CA ASP A 110 1.14 -14.28 -21.98
C ASP A 110 1.83 -14.06 -20.62
N VAL A 111 1.52 -12.96 -19.93
CA VAL A 111 1.97 -12.68 -18.57
C VAL A 111 1.54 -13.76 -17.58
N SER A 112 0.45 -14.48 -17.85
CA SER A 112 0.01 -15.65 -17.06
C SER A 112 1.00 -16.84 -17.13
N GLY A 113 1.81 -16.95 -18.19
CA GLY A 113 2.83 -17.99 -18.34
C GLY A 113 4.18 -17.66 -17.70
N HIS A 114 4.40 -16.41 -17.30
CA HIS A 114 5.69 -15.97 -16.77
C HIS A 114 6.01 -16.54 -15.37
N PRO A 115 7.26 -17.00 -15.12
CA PRO A 115 7.69 -17.45 -13.80
C PRO A 115 7.51 -16.36 -12.75
N ARG A 116 6.96 -16.73 -11.59
CA ARG A 116 6.66 -15.80 -10.51
C ARG A 116 6.87 -16.45 -9.14
N VAL A 117 7.20 -15.62 -8.17
CA VAL A 117 7.30 -16.00 -6.76
C VAL A 117 6.45 -15.06 -5.92
N PHE A 118 5.67 -15.63 -5.01
CA PHE A 118 5.08 -14.91 -3.90
C PHE A 118 6.00 -15.05 -2.69
N ALA A 119 6.62 -13.95 -2.28
CA ALA A 119 7.57 -13.91 -1.18
C ALA A 119 7.02 -13.08 -0.02
N THR A 120 7.17 -13.59 1.20
CA THR A 120 6.86 -12.84 2.42
C THR A 120 8.15 -12.52 3.15
N PHE A 121 8.47 -11.23 3.30
CA PHE A 121 9.62 -10.75 4.05
C PHE A 121 9.16 -10.27 5.42
N THR A 122 9.35 -11.11 6.43
CA THR A 122 8.97 -10.81 7.81
C THR A 122 10.07 -10.07 8.56
N ALA A 123 9.68 -9.18 9.46
CA ALA A 123 10.61 -8.54 10.37
C ALA A 123 11.36 -9.58 11.24
N PRO A 124 12.61 -9.30 11.63
CA PRO A 124 13.33 -10.08 12.63
C PRO A 124 12.58 -10.22 13.96
N SER A 125 13.09 -11.08 14.84
CA SER A 125 12.65 -11.10 16.23
C SER A 125 13.35 -10.00 17.02
N PHE A 126 12.59 -9.23 17.81
CA PHE A 126 13.12 -8.24 18.75
C PHE A 126 12.86 -8.61 20.21
N GLY A 127 12.30 -9.80 20.45
CA GLY A 127 11.86 -10.25 21.77
C GLY A 127 10.57 -11.05 21.66
N SER A 128 10.25 -11.78 22.73
CA SER A 128 9.01 -12.55 22.80
C SER A 128 7.81 -11.63 22.98
N VAL A 129 6.78 -11.84 22.17
CA VAL A 129 5.50 -11.13 22.23
C VAL A 129 4.35 -12.11 22.43
N TYR A 130 3.27 -11.65 23.03
CA TYR A 130 2.00 -12.39 23.03
C TYR A 130 1.52 -12.57 21.59
N ALA A 131 0.95 -13.74 21.30
CA ALA A 131 0.52 -14.10 19.95
C ALA A 131 -0.78 -14.89 19.97
N HIS A 132 -1.75 -14.44 19.16
CA HIS A 132 -2.84 -15.29 18.73
C HIS A 132 -2.30 -16.37 17.78
N ARG A 133 -2.62 -17.63 18.05
CA ARG A 133 -2.20 -18.79 17.24
C ARG A 133 -3.42 -19.64 16.96
N GLU A 134 -3.61 -20.01 15.71
CA GLU A 134 -4.77 -20.79 15.28
C GLU A 134 -4.29 -21.95 14.40
N LYS A 135 -4.87 -23.14 14.59
CA LYS A 135 -4.67 -24.28 13.68
C LYS A 135 -5.96 -25.08 13.56
N GLY A 136 -6.46 -25.21 12.34
CA GLY A 136 -7.70 -25.95 12.04
C GLY A 136 -8.92 -25.41 12.78
N GLY A 137 -9.08 -24.08 12.85
CA GLY A 137 -10.19 -23.42 13.54
C GLY A 137 -10.11 -23.42 15.07
N LYS A 138 -9.02 -23.95 15.66
CA LYS A 138 -8.83 -23.99 17.11
C LYS A 138 -7.74 -23.02 17.56
N THR A 139 -8.07 -22.19 18.55
CA THR A 139 -7.12 -21.29 19.21
C THR A 139 -6.14 -22.11 20.06
N LEU A 140 -4.84 -21.94 19.76
CA LEU A 140 -3.74 -22.62 20.42
C LEU A 140 -3.18 -21.76 21.57
N PRO A 141 -2.56 -22.39 22.59
CA PRO A 141 -1.80 -21.69 23.61
C PRO A 141 -0.73 -20.75 23.03
N CYS A 142 -0.65 -19.58 23.64
CA CYS A 142 0.31 -18.51 23.37
C CYS A 142 1.68 -18.91 23.88
N ARG A 143 2.58 -19.31 22.95
CA ARG A 143 3.98 -19.65 23.25
C ARG A 143 4.14 -20.54 24.51
N PRO A 144 3.58 -21.77 24.53
CA PRO A 144 3.71 -22.64 25.68
C PRO A 144 5.19 -23.02 25.89
N ARG A 145 5.67 -22.89 27.13
CA ARG A 145 7.01 -23.32 27.56
C ARG A 145 6.85 -24.28 28.74
N ARG A 146 7.45 -25.47 28.64
CA ARG A 146 7.24 -26.57 29.62
C ARG A 146 7.85 -26.23 30.99
N ASP A 147 9.04 -25.66 30.96
CA ASP A 147 9.89 -25.26 32.08
C ASP A 147 9.53 -23.90 32.69
N ARG A 148 8.56 -23.19 32.10
CA ARG A 148 8.11 -21.84 32.50
C ARG A 148 9.29 -20.91 32.83
N PRO A 149 10.23 -20.72 31.89
CA PRO A 149 11.42 -19.94 32.14
C PRO A 149 11.02 -18.49 32.41
N VAL A 150 11.74 -17.87 33.34
CA VAL A 150 11.64 -16.45 33.66
C VAL A 150 12.89 -15.76 33.15
N CYS A 151 12.71 -14.58 32.57
CA CYS A 151 13.85 -13.77 32.15
C CYS A 151 14.57 -13.18 33.37
N ALA A 152 15.72 -12.55 33.15
CA ALA A 152 16.48 -11.86 34.20
C ALA A 152 15.69 -10.75 34.94
N HIS A 153 14.59 -10.25 34.35
CA HIS A 153 13.70 -9.26 34.97
C HIS A 153 12.51 -9.89 35.73
N GLY A 154 12.50 -11.22 35.90
CA GLY A 154 11.45 -11.95 36.61
C GLY A 154 10.14 -12.12 35.85
N GLN A 155 10.09 -11.81 34.55
CA GLN A 155 8.90 -11.97 33.72
C GLN A 155 8.88 -13.33 33.00
N PRO A 156 7.71 -13.96 32.81
CA PRO A 156 7.61 -15.21 32.06
C PRO A 156 8.06 -15.06 30.59
N GLU A 157 8.85 -16.00 30.09
CA GLU A 157 9.22 -16.06 28.66
C GLU A 157 8.21 -16.85 27.79
N GLY A 158 7.11 -17.29 28.41
CA GLY A 158 5.95 -17.90 27.76
C GLY A 158 4.67 -17.54 28.51
N CYS A 159 3.53 -17.61 27.82
CA CYS A 159 2.23 -17.22 28.40
C CYS A 159 1.33 -18.43 28.67
N GLY A 160 1.18 -19.33 27.69
CA GLY A 160 0.32 -20.51 27.79
C GLY A 160 -1.19 -20.24 27.68
N LEU A 161 -1.64 -18.99 27.82
CA LEU A 161 -3.05 -18.62 27.63
C LEU A 161 -3.47 -18.69 26.16
N ARG A 162 -4.77 -18.78 25.89
CA ARG A 162 -5.33 -18.70 24.53
C ARG A 162 -5.85 -17.28 24.33
N HIS A 163 -5.18 -16.50 23.48
CA HIS A 163 -5.64 -15.16 23.13
C HIS A 163 -6.56 -15.24 21.92
N ASP A 164 -7.64 -14.46 21.94
CA ASP A 164 -8.45 -14.20 20.76
C ASP A 164 -7.72 -13.30 19.77
N ARG A 165 -8.25 -13.20 18.54
CA ARG A 165 -7.63 -12.43 17.45
C ARG A 165 -7.52 -10.94 17.78
N ASP A 166 -8.51 -10.40 18.48
CA ASP A 166 -8.62 -8.98 18.84
C ASP A 166 -8.18 -8.69 20.28
N ASP A 167 -7.51 -9.64 20.94
CA ASP A 167 -6.98 -9.44 22.28
C ASP A 167 -5.90 -8.33 22.27
N PRO A 168 -6.06 -7.27 23.10
CA PRO A 168 -5.16 -6.12 23.10
C PRO A 168 -3.72 -6.45 23.55
N GLN A 169 -3.50 -7.60 24.20
CA GLN A 169 -2.16 -8.06 24.54
C GLN A 169 -1.40 -8.58 23.32
N VAL A 170 -2.09 -9.06 22.27
CA VAL A 170 -1.45 -9.66 21.10
C VAL A 170 -0.54 -8.64 20.41
N GLY A 171 0.73 -9.01 20.27
CA GLY A 171 1.78 -8.14 19.74
C GLY A 171 2.54 -7.33 20.79
N GLN A 172 2.04 -7.23 22.02
CA GLN A 172 2.77 -6.64 23.14
C GLN A 172 3.91 -7.56 23.59
N PRO A 173 5.03 -7.01 24.10
CA PRO A 173 6.12 -7.81 24.63
C PRO A 173 5.71 -8.54 25.90
N LEU A 174 6.21 -9.77 26.08
CA LEU A 174 6.07 -10.51 27.34
C LEU A 174 6.82 -9.79 28.49
N CYS A 175 7.95 -9.17 28.16
CA CYS A 175 8.74 -8.37 29.08
C CYS A 175 9.20 -7.11 28.35
N VAL A 176 8.76 -5.94 28.83
CA VAL A 176 9.11 -4.63 28.24
C VAL A 176 10.63 -4.41 28.25
N SER A 177 11.33 -4.81 29.31
CA SER A 177 12.78 -4.61 29.42
C SER A 177 13.61 -5.55 28.53
N CYS A 178 13.08 -6.72 28.16
CA CYS A 178 13.75 -7.64 27.23
C CYS A 178 13.51 -7.29 25.76
N TYR A 179 12.52 -6.45 25.45
CA TYR A 179 12.16 -6.17 24.07
C TYR A 179 13.07 -5.09 23.47
N ASN A 180 13.70 -5.40 22.34
CA ASN A 180 14.56 -4.49 21.61
C ASN A 180 13.74 -3.47 20.80
N TYR A 181 13.23 -2.45 21.50
CA TYR A 181 12.49 -1.35 20.89
C TYR A 181 13.31 -0.57 19.86
N GLN A 182 14.60 -0.32 20.15
CA GLN A 182 15.47 0.40 19.23
C GLN A 182 15.58 -0.33 17.89
N GLY A 183 15.81 -1.65 17.91
CA GLY A 183 15.84 -2.49 16.72
C GLY A 183 14.51 -2.50 15.97
N ALA A 184 13.38 -2.57 16.69
CA ALA A 184 12.05 -2.50 16.10
C ALA A 184 11.78 -1.17 15.37
N VAL A 185 12.15 -0.04 15.99
CA VAL A 185 12.01 1.29 15.40
C VAL A 185 12.91 1.44 14.18
N LEU A 186 14.18 1.04 14.28
CA LEU A 186 15.13 1.08 13.17
C LEU A 186 14.68 0.19 12.00
N TRP A 187 14.12 -0.99 12.27
CA TRP A 187 13.53 -1.84 11.24
C TRP A 187 12.43 -1.12 10.48
N ASN A 188 11.45 -0.55 11.18
CA ASN A 188 10.34 0.15 10.54
C ASN A 188 10.82 1.37 9.75
N ALA A 189 11.77 2.13 10.29
CA ALA A 189 12.37 3.28 9.61
C ALA A 189 13.12 2.88 8.32
N HIS A 190 13.81 1.73 8.33
CA HIS A 190 14.63 1.28 7.21
C HIS A 190 13.96 0.26 6.29
N ALA A 191 12.75 -0.23 6.59
CA ALA A 191 12.04 -1.23 5.79
C ALA A 191 11.91 -0.82 4.31
N GLY A 192 11.63 0.45 4.05
CA GLY A 192 11.58 1.01 2.68
C GLY A 192 12.93 0.97 1.96
N ARG A 193 14.01 1.31 2.66
CA ARG A 193 15.38 1.28 2.13
C ARG A 193 15.86 -0.16 1.89
N LEU A 194 15.57 -1.08 2.81
CA LEU A 194 15.87 -2.50 2.64
C LEU A 194 15.20 -3.08 1.40
N TRP A 195 13.94 -2.72 1.15
CA TRP A 195 13.27 -3.09 -0.10
C TRP A 195 13.95 -2.50 -1.34
N GLN A 196 14.36 -1.23 -1.28
CA GLN A 196 15.08 -0.60 -2.39
C GLN A 196 16.41 -1.31 -2.68
N GLU A 197 17.16 -1.67 -1.65
CA GLU A 197 18.41 -2.41 -1.81
C GLU A 197 18.17 -3.83 -2.32
N PHE A 198 17.07 -4.48 -1.91
CA PHE A 198 16.64 -5.75 -2.47
C PHE A 198 16.42 -5.65 -3.99
N THR A 199 15.60 -4.70 -4.47
CA THR A 199 15.31 -4.57 -5.90
C THR A 199 16.53 -4.17 -6.73
N LYS A 200 17.48 -3.42 -6.16
CA LYS A 200 18.77 -3.10 -6.79
C LYS A 200 19.70 -4.31 -6.88
N THR A 201 19.73 -5.16 -5.84
CA THR A 201 20.74 -6.23 -5.69
C THR A 201 20.35 -7.51 -6.42
N VAL A 202 19.06 -7.88 -6.40
CA VAL A 202 18.56 -9.12 -7.01
C VAL A 202 18.99 -9.29 -8.48
N PRO A 203 18.88 -8.29 -9.37
CA PRO A 203 19.36 -8.42 -10.75
C PRO A 203 20.85 -8.78 -10.84
N GLY A 204 21.68 -8.29 -9.91
CA GLY A 204 23.10 -8.64 -9.86
C GLY A 204 23.34 -10.09 -9.43
N VAL A 205 22.51 -10.64 -8.55
CA VAL A 205 22.55 -12.06 -8.17
C VAL A 205 22.17 -12.95 -9.35
N PHE A 206 21.13 -12.59 -10.10
CA PHE A 206 20.76 -13.30 -11.34
C PHE A 206 21.87 -13.27 -12.37
N ALA A 207 22.45 -12.11 -12.65
CA ALA A 207 23.55 -11.96 -13.62
C ALA A 207 24.72 -12.89 -13.28
N ARG A 208 25.15 -12.90 -12.00
CA ARG A 208 26.23 -13.80 -11.53
C ARG A 208 25.89 -15.27 -11.66
N ARG A 209 24.67 -15.68 -11.30
CA ARG A 209 24.24 -17.10 -11.39
C ARG A 209 24.13 -17.59 -12.82
N LEU A 210 23.78 -16.70 -13.76
CA LEU A 210 23.63 -17.02 -15.17
C LEU A 210 24.94 -16.80 -15.96
N GLY A 211 26.00 -16.31 -15.32
CA GLY A 211 27.30 -16.05 -15.98
C GLY A 211 27.29 -14.89 -16.97
N VAL A 212 26.31 -13.99 -16.91
CA VAL A 212 26.15 -12.87 -17.87
C VAL A 212 26.41 -11.51 -17.20
N SER A 213 26.66 -10.49 -18.02
CA SER A 213 26.75 -9.12 -17.51
C SER A 213 25.37 -8.59 -17.10
N ARG A 214 25.32 -7.56 -16.23
CA ARG A 214 24.04 -6.89 -15.88
C ARG A 214 23.39 -6.20 -17.07
N VAL A 215 24.17 -5.79 -18.07
CA VAL A 215 23.67 -5.16 -19.31
C VAL A 215 22.98 -6.21 -20.16
N GLU A 216 23.63 -7.35 -20.34
CA GLU A 216 23.08 -8.49 -21.08
C GLU A 216 21.82 -9.04 -20.42
N LEU A 217 21.83 -9.20 -19.09
CA LEU A 217 20.65 -9.63 -18.35
C LEU A 217 19.45 -8.71 -18.61
N ARG A 218 19.65 -7.39 -18.62
CA ARG A 218 18.56 -6.44 -18.87
C ARG A 218 17.98 -6.54 -20.28
N ARG A 219 18.73 -7.05 -21.26
CA ARG A 219 18.27 -7.24 -22.65
C ARG A 219 17.47 -8.52 -22.83
N THR A 220 17.64 -9.49 -21.92
CA THR A 220 17.04 -10.84 -22.03
C THR A 220 16.01 -11.11 -20.96
N LEU A 221 16.05 -10.39 -19.83
CA LEU A 221 15.25 -10.63 -18.64
C LEU A 221 14.84 -9.34 -17.95
N ARG A 222 13.53 -9.16 -17.76
CA ARG A 222 12.95 -8.09 -16.95
C ARG A 222 12.37 -8.65 -15.66
N LEU A 223 12.85 -8.14 -14.52
CA LEU A 223 12.24 -8.37 -13.21
C LEU A 223 11.18 -7.31 -12.93
N SER A 224 9.96 -7.76 -12.64
CA SER A 224 8.85 -6.91 -12.21
C SER A 224 8.52 -7.21 -10.76
N TYR A 225 8.21 -6.17 -9.97
CA TYR A 225 7.92 -6.29 -8.56
C TYR A 225 6.59 -5.59 -8.25
N ALA A 226 5.73 -6.28 -7.51
CA ALA A 226 4.61 -5.68 -6.80
C ALA A 226 4.79 -6.01 -5.31
N LYS A 227 4.63 -5.01 -4.42
CA LYS A 227 4.71 -5.24 -2.98
C LYS A 227 3.58 -4.57 -2.23
N VAL A 228 3.15 -5.21 -1.15
CA VAL A 228 2.26 -4.66 -0.13
C VAL A 228 3.02 -4.68 1.19
N ALA A 229 2.88 -3.59 1.95
CA ALA A 229 3.47 -3.44 3.27
C ALA A 229 2.35 -3.49 4.31
N GLU A 230 2.47 -4.39 5.27
CA GLU A 230 1.47 -4.59 6.31
C GLU A 230 2.11 -4.60 7.69
N TYR A 231 1.39 -4.11 8.68
CA TYR A 231 1.82 -4.17 10.07
C TYR A 231 1.39 -5.50 10.67
N GLN A 232 2.34 -6.23 11.24
CA GLN A 232 2.03 -7.34 12.13
C GLN A 232 1.39 -6.80 13.42
N SER A 233 0.68 -7.63 14.18
CA SER A 233 0.10 -7.21 15.47
C SER A 233 1.12 -6.59 16.43
N ARG A 234 2.40 -6.99 16.33
CA ARG A 234 3.54 -6.41 17.07
C ARG A 234 4.06 -5.08 16.51
N GLY A 235 3.32 -4.41 15.62
CA GLY A 235 3.66 -3.10 15.06
C GLY A 235 4.86 -3.10 14.10
N LEU A 236 5.31 -4.26 13.63
CA LEU A 236 6.44 -4.37 12.70
C LEU A 236 5.96 -4.51 11.27
N VAL A 237 6.57 -3.75 10.36
CA VAL A 237 6.29 -3.86 8.92
C VAL A 237 6.79 -5.20 8.41
N HIS A 238 5.97 -5.89 7.63
CA HIS A 238 6.37 -6.99 6.77
C HIS A 238 5.89 -6.74 5.34
N PHE A 239 6.56 -7.38 4.39
CA PHE A 239 6.20 -7.24 2.97
C PHE A 239 5.66 -8.55 2.42
N HIS A 240 4.57 -8.45 1.67
CA HIS A 240 4.19 -9.46 0.70
C HIS A 240 4.57 -8.94 -0.68
N ALA A 241 5.28 -9.75 -1.46
CA ALA A 241 5.75 -9.35 -2.77
C ALA A 241 5.47 -10.42 -3.82
N VAL A 242 4.99 -9.98 -4.97
CA VAL A 242 5.04 -10.78 -6.19
C VAL A 242 6.22 -10.31 -7.02
N ILE A 243 7.12 -11.25 -7.31
CA ILE A 243 8.29 -11.03 -8.17
C ILE A 243 8.09 -11.87 -9.41
N ARG A 244 8.08 -11.23 -10.57
CA ARG A 244 7.83 -11.88 -11.86
C ARG A 244 9.02 -11.70 -12.79
N LEU A 245 9.37 -12.77 -13.49
CA LEU A 245 10.38 -12.77 -14.54
C LEU A 245 9.69 -12.74 -15.90
N ARG A 246 10.06 -11.80 -16.75
CA ARG A 246 9.67 -11.78 -18.16
C ARG A 246 10.91 -11.92 -19.01
N ARG A 247 10.90 -12.85 -19.96
CA ARG A 247 11.93 -12.88 -21.00
C ARG A 247 11.68 -11.71 -21.94
N GLU A 248 12.68 -10.88 -22.14
CA GLU A 248 12.70 -9.95 -23.25
C GLU A 248 13.25 -10.71 -24.46
N LEU A 249 12.39 -10.94 -25.45
CA LEU A 249 12.85 -11.46 -26.73
C LEU A 249 13.61 -10.32 -27.41
N TRP A 250 14.94 -10.43 -27.45
CA TRP A 250 15.73 -9.55 -28.30
C TRP A 250 15.43 -9.91 -29.76
N THR A 251 14.58 -9.14 -30.42
CA THR A 251 14.46 -9.16 -31.88
C THR A 251 15.61 -8.37 -32.47
N ALA A 252 16.80 -8.95 -32.47
CA ALA A 252 17.69 -8.76 -33.60
C ALA A 252 18.14 -10.15 -34.08
N ARG A 253 18.03 -10.33 -35.38
CA ARG A 253 18.46 -11.54 -36.08
C ARG A 253 19.92 -11.85 -35.73
N SER A 254 20.19 -13.16 -35.62
CA SER A 254 21.50 -13.85 -35.75
C SER A 254 22.18 -14.31 -34.45
N ALA A 255 22.20 -15.65 -34.32
CA ALA A 255 23.13 -16.54 -33.61
C ALA A 255 23.25 -16.35 -32.08
N ILE A 256 23.17 -17.35 -31.21
CA ILE A 256 23.82 -18.67 -31.20
C ILE A 256 22.96 -19.61 -30.31
N HIS A 257 22.95 -20.91 -30.64
CA HIS A 257 22.25 -21.98 -29.93
C HIS A 257 22.72 -22.15 -28.49
N GLY A 258 21.78 -22.30 -27.57
CA GLY A 258 22.02 -22.71 -26.18
C GLY A 258 20.71 -23.08 -25.49
N THR A 259 20.41 -24.37 -25.44
CA THR A 259 19.27 -24.96 -24.73
C THR A 259 19.47 -24.89 -23.23
N TRP A 260 18.49 -24.36 -22.49
CA TRP A 260 18.43 -24.43 -21.03
C TRP A 260 17.87 -25.79 -20.59
N PRO A 261 18.45 -26.46 -19.58
CA PRO A 261 17.85 -27.68 -19.03
C PRO A 261 16.62 -27.32 -18.16
N SER A 262 15.63 -28.21 -18.24
CA SER A 262 14.32 -28.22 -17.58
C SER A 262 14.37 -28.18 -16.06
#